data_AF-A0A946RWE5-F1
#
_entry.id   AF-A0A946RWE5-F1
#
_cell.length_a   1.000
_cell.length_b   1.000
_cell.length_c   1.000
_cell.angle_alpha   90.00
_cell.angle_beta   90.00
_cell.angle_gamma   90.00
#
_symmetry.space_group_name_H-M   'P 1'
#
loop_
_entity.id
_entity.type
_entity.pdbx_description
1 polymer ?
#
loop_
_entity_poly.entity_id
_entity_poly.type
_entity_poly.pdbx_seq_one_letter_code
_entity_poly.pdbx_strand_id
1 'polypeptide(L)'
;MPDFRFEGTSFYGKSIHGVIQADNLSRAKKKIGTLASSRRFVVNKILSRRTFLYRAIKDGVTPISGEQKAFTKAEVKEALERLGHTVPKVQPKLFDFRMKPPETEIVTFVRVSA
;
A
#
# COMPACT_ATOMS: atom_id res chain seq x y z
N MET A 1 3.96 -10.68 3.61
CA MET A 1 3.21 -10.09 4.74
C MET A 1 2.74 -8.69 4.35
N PRO A 2 1.51 -8.28 4.69
CA PRO A 2 1.03 -6.93 4.42
C PRO A 2 1.77 -5.84 5.24
N ASP A 3 1.90 -4.67 4.63
CA ASP A 3 2.48 -3.48 5.26
C ASP A 3 1.39 -2.62 5.92
N PHE A 4 1.67 -2.10 7.11
CA PHE A 4 0.82 -1.18 7.83
C PHE A 4 1.60 0.08 8.20
N ARG A 5 1.10 1.24 7.76
CA ARG A 5 1.61 2.54 8.19
C ARG A 5 0.88 2.96 9.46
N PHE A 6 1.61 3.47 10.44
CA PHE A 6 1.04 4.14 11.60
C PHE A 6 1.43 5.61 11.61
N GLU A 7 0.54 6.42 12.15
CA GLU A 7 0.72 7.85 12.39
C GLU A 7 0.33 8.09 13.86
N GLY A 8 1.12 8.90 14.56
CA GLY A 8 0.98 9.13 15.99
C GLY A 8 1.61 10.44 16.42
N THR A 9 1.43 10.79 17.68
CA THR A 9 1.97 12.01 18.29
C THR A 9 2.82 11.64 19.49
N SER A 10 4.07 12.09 19.51
CA SER A 10 4.95 11.95 20.67
C SER A 10 4.41 12.78 21.84
N PHE A 11 4.83 12.44 23.06
CA PHE A 11 4.57 13.25 24.24
C PHE A 11 4.96 14.74 24.06
N TYR A 12 6.01 15.02 23.27
CA TYR A 12 6.46 16.39 22.96
C TYR A 12 5.68 17.07 21.83
N GLY A 13 4.54 16.52 21.38
CA GLY A 13 3.72 17.08 20.30
C GLY A 13 4.27 16.85 18.88
N LYS A 14 5.41 16.16 18.73
CA LYS A 14 5.98 15.84 17.41
C LYS A 14 5.20 14.71 16.73
N SER A 15 4.83 14.90 15.47
CA SER A 15 4.24 13.86 14.63
C SER A 15 5.25 12.75 14.34
N ILE A 16 4.87 11.51 14.64
CA ILE A 16 5.66 10.30 14.36
C ILE A 16 4.88 9.46 13.36
N HIS A 17 5.58 8.95 12.35
CA HIS A 17 5.03 7.99 11.42
C HIS A 17 6.03 6.87 11.17
N GLY A 18 5.53 5.70 10.76
CA GLY A 18 6.39 4.57 10.41
C GLY A 18 5.60 3.47 9.73
N VAL A 19 6.30 2.49 9.16
CA VAL A 19 5.71 1.33 8.48
C VAL A 19 6.19 0.05 9.15
N ILE A 20 5.27 -0.87 9.40
CA ILE A 20 5.58 -2.19 9.95
C ILE A 20 4.95 -3.30 9.11
N GLN A 21 5.56 -4.49 9.16
CA GLN A 21 5.02 -5.70 8.56
C GLN A 21 4.37 -6.60 9.61
N ALA A 22 3.18 -7.08 9.29
CA ALA A 22 2.43 -8.00 10.13
C ALA A 22 1.50 -8.86 9.28
N ASP A 23 1.04 -9.99 9.83
CA ASP A 23 0.14 -10.90 9.10
C ASP A 23 -1.26 -10.32 8.91
N ASN A 24 -1.73 -9.56 9.90
CA ASN A 24 -3.05 -8.95 9.91
C ASN A 24 -3.07 -7.67 10.75
N LEU A 25 -4.17 -6.93 10.65
CA LEU A 25 -4.34 -5.65 11.34
C LEU A 25 -4.27 -5.79 12.87
N SER A 26 -4.73 -6.91 13.43
CA SER A 26 -4.69 -7.16 14.88
C SER A 26 -3.25 -7.31 15.39
N ARG A 27 -2.43 -8.11 14.69
CA ARG A 27 -0.99 -8.25 14.97
C ARG A 27 -0.26 -6.93 14.78
N ALA A 28 -0.61 -6.16 13.75
CA ALA A 28 -0.06 -4.82 13.53
C ALA A 28 -0.36 -3.89 14.72
N LYS A 29 -1.63 -3.81 15.15
CA LYS A 29 -2.05 -3.02 16.32
C LYS A 29 -1.28 -3.40 17.58
N LYS A 30 -1.11 -4.70 17.85
CA LYS A 30 -0.36 -5.16 19.02
C LYS A 30 1.11 -4.72 18.96
N LYS A 31 1.79 -4.94 17.82
CA LYS A 31 3.19 -4.51 17.61
C LYS A 31 3.35 -2.99 17.77
N ILE A 32 2.46 -2.21 17.16
CA ILE A 32 2.48 -0.74 17.24
C ILE A 32 2.20 -0.29 18.67
N GLY A 33 1.29 -0.93 19.40
CA GLY A 33 1.00 -0.63 20.80
C GLY A 33 2.22 -0.83 21.70
N THR A 34 2.95 -1.93 21.55
CA THR A 34 4.21 -2.16 22.28
C THR A 34 5.27 -1.11 21.94
N LEU A 35 5.35 -0.70 20.67
CA LEU A 35 6.25 0.37 20.23
C LEU A 35 5.85 1.74 20.80
N ALA A 36 4.55 2.03 20.85
CA ALA A 36 3.96 3.25 21.40
C ALA A 36 4.29 3.40 22.89
N SER A 37 4.11 2.33 23.68
CA SER A 37 4.44 2.31 25.10
C SER A 37 5.94 2.50 25.36
N SER A 38 6.79 1.80 24.60
CA SER A 38 8.25 1.89 24.76
C SER A 38 8.83 3.25 24.37
N ARG A 39 8.29 3.90 23.33
CA ARG A 39 8.78 5.18 22.81
C ARG A 39 7.93 6.38 23.22
N ARG A 40 6.98 6.19 24.14
CA ARG A 40 6.11 7.24 24.72
C ARG A 40 5.44 8.12 23.65
N PHE A 41 4.71 7.48 22.74
CA PHE A 41 3.86 8.19 21.77
C PHE A 41 2.45 7.59 21.74
N VAL A 42 1.48 8.37 21.29
CA VAL A 42 0.09 7.95 21.11
C VAL A 42 -0.14 7.66 19.63
N VAL A 43 -0.84 6.58 19.32
CA VAL A 43 -1.17 6.19 17.94
C VAL A 43 -2.48 6.84 17.55
N ASN A 44 -2.48 7.62 16.47
CA ASN A 44 -3.67 8.31 15.98
C ASN A 44 -4.35 7.51 14.87
N LYS A 45 -3.56 6.90 13.98
CA LYS A 45 -4.07 6.23 12.79
C LYS A 45 -3.21 5.05 12.40
N ILE A 46 -3.86 4.00 11.90
CA ILE A 46 -3.19 2.85 11.28
C ILE A 46 -3.84 2.60 9.92
N LEU A 47 -3.02 2.60 8.87
CA LEU A 47 -3.40 2.42 7.49
C LEU A 47 -2.79 1.12 6.96
N SER A 48 -3.62 0.27 6.38
CA SER A 48 -3.16 -0.92 5.65
C SER A 48 -2.82 -0.54 4.21
N ARG A 49 -1.67 -1.01 3.70
CA ARG A 49 -1.36 -0.89 2.27
C ARG A 49 -2.34 -1.75 1.46
N ARG A 50 -3.02 -1.14 0.50
CA ARG A 50 -4.01 -1.80 -0.39
C ARG A 50 -3.76 -1.42 -1.83
N THR A 51 -4.28 -2.23 -2.74
CA THR A 51 -4.25 -1.96 -4.17
C THR A 51 -5.39 -1.00 -4.52
N PHE A 52 -5.09 0.02 -5.31
CA PHE A 52 -6.04 0.99 -5.84
C PHE A 52 -6.05 0.90 -7.36
N LEU A 53 -7.24 0.86 -7.94
CA LEU A 53 -7.48 1.01 -9.36
C LEU A 53 -7.58 2.49 -9.67
N TYR A 54 -6.81 2.98 -10.64
CA TYR A 54 -6.86 4.36 -11.09
C TYR A 54 -7.14 4.47 -12.59
N ARG A 55 -7.68 5.61 -12.98
CA ARG A 55 -7.76 6.07 -14.36
C ARG A 55 -7.08 7.43 -14.43
N ALA A 56 -6.15 7.60 -15.36
CA ALA A 56 -5.34 8.80 -15.53
C ALA A 56 -5.33 9.24 -17.00
N ILE A 57 -5.22 10.53 -17.25
CA ILE A 57 -5.24 11.15 -18.58
C ILE A 57 -4.04 12.09 -18.66
N LYS A 58 -3.30 12.07 -19.76
CA LYS A 58 -2.22 13.03 -20.02
C LYS A 58 -2.49 13.72 -21.35
N ASP A 59 -2.50 15.05 -21.35
CA ASP A 59 -2.48 15.90 -22.57
C ASP A 59 -3.41 15.44 -23.71
N GLY A 60 -4.69 15.18 -23.43
CA GLY A 60 -5.68 14.84 -24.46
C GLY A 60 -5.56 13.42 -25.04
N VAL A 61 -4.65 12.58 -24.51
CA VAL A 61 -4.50 11.17 -24.89
C VAL A 61 -5.61 10.33 -24.26
N THR A 62 -5.84 9.15 -24.83
CA THR A 62 -6.78 8.16 -24.29
C THR A 62 -6.50 7.87 -22.81
N PRO A 63 -7.55 7.76 -21.97
CA PRO A 63 -7.36 7.49 -20.55
C PRO A 63 -6.68 6.13 -20.31
N ILE A 64 -5.58 6.15 -19.58
CA ILE A 64 -4.89 4.94 -19.12
C ILE A 64 -5.51 4.47 -17.80
N SER A 65 -5.63 3.15 -17.64
CA SER A 65 -6.09 2.53 -16.40
C SER A 65 -5.00 1.63 -15.84
N GLY A 66 -4.84 1.61 -14.52
CA GLY A 66 -3.79 0.82 -13.88
C GLY A 66 -4.09 0.53 -12.43
N GLU A 67 -3.20 -0.25 -11.82
CA GLU A 67 -3.25 -0.61 -10.40
C GLU A 67 -2.04 -0.04 -9.68
N GLN A 68 -2.24 0.52 -8.49
CA GLN A 68 -1.16 1.02 -7.66
C GLN A 68 -1.39 0.65 -6.19
N LYS A 69 -0.36 0.13 -5.53
CA LYS A 69 -0.39 -0.07 -4.08
C LYS A 69 -0.07 1.23 -3.36
N ALA A 70 -0.93 1.61 -2.41
CA ALA A 70 -0.76 2.79 -1.57
C ALA A 70 -1.44 2.61 -0.22
N PHE A 71 -1.25 3.55 0.70
CA PHE A 71 -1.99 3.57 1.98
C PHE A 71 -3.29 4.34 1.86
N THR A 72 -3.37 5.31 0.94
CA THR A 72 -4.57 6.13 0.71
C THR A 72 -4.83 6.38 -0.77
N LYS A 73 -6.08 6.72 -1.12
CA LYS A 73 -6.44 7.17 -2.47
C LYS A 73 -5.74 8.47 -2.86
N ALA A 74 -5.57 9.36 -1.87
CA ALA A 74 -4.95 10.67 -2.06
C ALA A 74 -3.50 10.53 -2.51
N GLU A 75 -2.73 9.59 -1.93
CA GLU A 75 -1.35 9.32 -2.36
C GLU A 75 -1.25 8.94 -3.84
N VAL A 76 -2.16 8.08 -4.31
CA VAL A 76 -2.18 7.67 -5.72
C VAL A 76 -2.51 8.86 -6.61
N LYS A 77 -3.53 9.64 -6.23
CA LYS A 77 -3.96 10.83 -6.96
C LYS A 77 -2.84 11.88 -7.04
N GLU A 78 -2.31 12.29 -5.89
CA GLU A 78 -1.24 13.29 -5.80
C GLU A 78 0.02 12.87 -6.56
N ALA A 79 0.40 11.60 -6.48
CA ALA A 79 1.57 11.10 -7.22
C ALA A 79 1.37 11.21 -8.73
N LEU A 80 0.19 10.81 -9.24
CA LEU A 80 -0.14 10.91 -10.66
C LEU A 80 -0.28 12.38 -11.12
N GLU A 81 -0.87 13.24 -10.29
CA GLU A 81 -0.98 14.67 -10.57
C GLU A 81 0.39 15.36 -10.64
N ARG A 82 1.33 15.01 -9.74
CA ARG A 82 2.72 15.49 -9.81
C ARG A 82 3.45 15.05 -11.08
N LEU A 83 3.02 13.94 -11.69
CA LEU A 83 3.54 13.45 -12.96
C LEU A 83 2.86 14.09 -14.19
N GLY A 84 1.93 15.04 -13.96
CA GLY A 84 1.21 15.75 -15.02
C GLY A 84 -0.03 15.01 -15.53
N HIS A 85 -0.55 14.03 -14.78
CA HIS A 85 -1.78 13.34 -15.14
C HIS A 85 -3.01 13.96 -14.48
N THR A 86 -4.11 14.07 -15.23
CA THR A 86 -5.45 14.30 -14.66
C THR A 86 -6.03 12.95 -14.23
N VAL A 87 -6.48 12.84 -12.98
CA VAL A 87 -6.94 11.57 -12.39
C VAL A 87 -8.45 11.60 -12.12
N PRO A 88 -9.29 11.23 -13.10
CA PRO A 88 -10.75 11.24 -12.92
C PRO A 88 -11.26 10.23 -11.89
N LYS A 89 -10.54 9.12 -11.65
CA LYS A 89 -11.03 8.07 -10.76
C LYS A 89 -9.90 7.33 -10.04
N VAL A 90 -10.04 7.20 -8.72
CA VAL A 90 -9.24 6.31 -7.87
C VAL A 90 -10.16 5.55 -6.91
N GLN A 91 -10.15 4.22 -6.97
CA GLN A 91 -10.99 3.37 -6.12
C GLN A 91 -10.18 2.22 -5.52
N PRO A 92 -10.49 1.76 -4.29
CA PRO A 92 -9.79 0.64 -3.72
C PRO A 92 -10.24 -0.64 -4.43
N LYS A 93 -9.31 -1.54 -4.69
CA LYS A 93 -9.62 -2.87 -5.20
C LYS A 93 -10.19 -3.70 -4.04
N LEU A 94 -11.41 -4.21 -4.23
CA LEU A 94 -12.12 -5.00 -3.21
C LEU A 94 -11.61 -6.44 -3.15
N PHE A 95 -11.17 -6.98 -4.30
CA PHE A 95 -10.68 -8.35 -4.42
C PHE A 95 -9.35 -8.37 -5.16
N ASP A 96 -8.26 -8.64 -4.44
CA ASP A 96 -6.96 -8.96 -5.00
C ASP A 96 -6.89 -10.47 -5.27
N PHE A 97 -7.64 -10.94 -6.27
CA PHE A 97 -7.57 -12.33 -6.70
C PHE A 97 -6.22 -12.59 -7.37
N ARG A 98 -5.30 -13.19 -6.63
CA ARG A 98 -4.06 -13.73 -7.18
C ARG A 98 -4.34 -15.14 -7.66
N MET A 99 -4.53 -15.33 -8.97
CA MET A 99 -4.47 -16.67 -9.54
C MET A 99 -3.11 -17.26 -9.22
N LYS A 100 -3.11 -18.52 -8.76
CA LYS A 100 -1.86 -19.27 -8.57
C LYS A 100 -1.13 -19.33 -9.93
N PRO A 101 0.20 -19.24 -9.96
CA PRO A 101 0.95 -19.41 -11.19
C PRO A 101 0.57 -20.75 -11.85
N PRO A 102 0.47 -20.82 -13.19
CA PRO A 102 0.23 -22.08 -13.88
C PRO A 102 1.38 -23.05 -13.57
N GLU A 103 1.06 -24.28 -13.14
CA GLU A 103 2.06 -25.29 -12.80
C GLU A 103 2.96 -25.64 -14.01
N THR A 104 2.45 -25.46 -15.23
CA THR A 104 3.16 -25.67 -16.49
C THR A 104 4.43 -24.82 -16.64
N GLU A 105 4.47 -23.60 -16.10
CA GLU A 105 5.64 -22.72 -16.19
C GLU A 105 6.75 -23.07 -15.17
N ILE A 106 6.42 -23.76 -14.08
CA ILE A 106 7.37 -24.12 -13.03
C ILE A 106 8.33 -25.23 -13.53
N VAL A 107 7.86 -26.12 -14.40
CA VAL A 107 8.65 -27.26 -14.91
C VAL A 107 9.72 -26.82 -15.91
N THR A 108 9.54 -25.69 -16.60
CA THR A 108 10.49 -25.21 -17.61
C THR A 108 11.80 -24.70 -17.01
N PHE A 109 11.79 -24.16 -15.79
CA PHE A 109 12.99 -23.63 -15.14
C PHE A 109 13.98 -24.71 -14.68
N VAL A 110 13.51 -25.93 -14.38
CA VAL A 110 14.38 -27.01 -13.85
C VAL A 110 15.24 -27.64 -14.95
N ARG A 111 14.83 -27.59 -16.22
CA ARG A 111 15.50 -28.31 -17.31
C ARG A 111 16.63 -27.53 -18.01
N VAL A 112 16.79 -26.24 -17.72
CA VAL A 112 17.81 -25.37 -18.39
C VAL A 112 19.10 -25.26 -17.56
N SER A 113 19.28 -26.08 -16.51
CA SER A 113 20.46 -26.03 -15.62
C SER A 113 21.20 -27.36 -15.51
N ALA A 114 21.12 -28.22 -16.54
CA ALA A 114 21.89 -29.48 -16.62
C ALA A 114 22.88 -29.42 -17.78
#